data_AF-A0A3D2L3V7-F1
#
_entry.id   AF-A0A3D2L3V7-F1
#
_cell.length_a   1.000
_cell.length_b   1.000
_cell.length_c   1.000
_cell.angle_alpha   90.00
_cell.angle_beta   90.00
_cell.angle_gamma   90.00
#
_symmetry.space_group_name_H-M   'P 1'
#
loop_
_entity.id
_entity.type
_entity.pdbx_description
1 polymer ?
#
loop_
_entity_poly.entity_id
_entity_poly.type
_entity_poly.pdbx_seq_one_letter_code
_entity_poly.pdbx_strand_id
1 'polypeptide(L)'
;MVVGLDKFRDFFKDYPDHYTIIGGAACDILFDTAGLPFRATKDIDVVLCIEVIDAAFGEKFRDFLNAGGYQAREQSGGHREFYRFHKPDDPEFPFMVELFSKEPDGLSLPADTCIIRLDAEADIVSLSAILLDPVYFEALQNAKRLANGVTILDQSILIPFKARAFLDLTKRRDDGDGKVKGGDIKKHRNDVFRLSQLLPGDAVVQVSDPLREDMRQFLRAIEEEGKLNPKDLKVSMTLEEAIIFLRKAYGVE
;
A
#
# COMPACT_ATOMS: atom_id res chain seq x y z
N MET A 1 -8.70 -9.10 9.66
CA MET A 1 -7.38 -9.35 10.24
C MET A 1 -6.56 -10.23 9.32
N VAL A 2 -5.47 -9.68 8.80
CA VAL A 2 -4.50 -10.37 7.95
C VAL A 2 -3.85 -11.51 8.73
N VAL A 3 -3.86 -12.71 8.16
CA VAL A 3 -3.21 -13.89 8.77
C VAL A 3 -1.72 -13.63 8.89
N GLY A 4 -1.14 -13.95 10.06
CA GLY A 4 0.28 -13.82 10.34
C GLY A 4 0.77 -12.41 10.69
N LEU A 5 -0.13 -11.42 10.83
CA LEU A 5 0.23 -10.10 11.32
C LEU A 5 0.84 -10.15 12.73
N ASP A 6 0.34 -11.02 13.60
CA ASP A 6 0.88 -11.18 14.97
C ASP A 6 2.33 -11.68 14.94
N LYS A 7 2.67 -12.64 14.07
CA LYS A 7 4.06 -13.10 13.87
C LYS A 7 4.94 -11.96 13.37
N PHE A 8 4.48 -11.23 12.36
CA PHE A 8 5.22 -10.09 11.81
C PHE A 8 5.49 -9.04 12.91
N ARG A 9 4.46 -8.68 13.67
CA ARG A 9 4.58 -7.78 14.82
C ARG A 9 5.63 -8.26 15.81
N ASP A 10 5.57 -9.53 16.22
CA ASP A 10 6.46 -10.08 17.24
C ASP A 10 7.92 -10.11 16.77
N PHE A 11 8.16 -10.38 15.48
CA PHE A 11 9.50 -10.36 14.89
C PHE A 11 10.08 -8.94 14.80
N PHE A 12 9.27 -7.94 14.47
CA PHE A 12 9.75 -6.58 14.18
C PHE A 12 9.39 -5.54 15.25
N LYS A 13 8.96 -5.97 16.44
CA LYS A 13 8.57 -5.10 17.57
C LYS A 13 9.65 -4.08 17.98
N ASP A 14 10.92 -4.46 17.84
CA ASP A 14 12.08 -3.64 18.23
C ASP A 14 12.56 -2.74 17.07
N TYR A 15 11.89 -2.79 15.91
CA TYR A 15 12.26 -2.07 14.69
C TYR A 15 11.11 -1.25 14.07
N PRO A 16 10.31 -0.48 14.85
CA PRO A 16 9.14 0.22 14.32
C PRO A 16 9.48 1.26 13.24
N ASP A 17 10.68 1.83 13.24
CA ASP A 17 11.07 2.87 12.27
C ASP A 17 11.61 2.32 10.93
N HIS A 18 11.89 1.01 10.87
CA HIS A 18 12.58 0.38 9.73
C HIS A 18 11.64 -0.06 8.62
N TYR A 19 10.34 -0.11 8.89
CA TYR A 19 9.32 -0.52 7.94
C TYR A 19 8.07 0.34 8.05
N THR A 20 7.24 0.26 7.02
CA THR A 20 5.88 0.80 7.03
C THR A 20 5.00 -0.13 6.24
N ILE A 21 4.01 -0.73 6.90
CA ILE A 21 2.98 -1.52 6.23
C ILE A 21 2.05 -0.55 5.49
N ILE A 22 1.78 -0.84 4.22
CA ILE A 22 0.94 -0.01 3.35
C ILE A 22 -0.17 -0.86 2.73
N GLY A 23 -0.78 -0.35 1.66
CA GLY A 23 -1.59 -1.17 0.76
C GLY A 23 -2.83 -1.76 1.45
N GLY A 24 -3.16 -3.00 1.12
CA GLY A 24 -4.36 -3.65 1.64
C GLY A 24 -4.29 -3.93 3.14
N ALA A 25 -3.11 -4.30 3.64
CA ALA A 25 -2.90 -4.65 5.04
C ALA A 25 -3.05 -3.45 5.97
N ALA A 26 -2.50 -2.29 5.59
CA ALA A 26 -2.69 -1.05 6.35
C ALA A 26 -4.16 -0.66 6.43
N CYS A 27 -4.92 -0.79 5.33
CA CYS A 27 -6.36 -0.58 5.34
C CYS A 27 -7.06 -1.55 6.31
N ASP A 28 -6.77 -2.85 6.27
CA ASP A 28 -7.40 -3.82 7.18
C ASP A 28 -7.17 -3.44 8.66
N ILE A 29 -5.95 -3.04 9.03
CA ILE A 29 -5.60 -2.60 10.40
C ILE A 29 -6.35 -1.32 10.80
N LEU A 30 -6.42 -0.33 9.91
CA LEU A 30 -7.12 0.94 10.19
C LEU A 30 -8.62 0.73 10.40
N PHE A 31 -9.24 -0.10 9.57
CA PHE A 31 -10.66 -0.43 9.67
C PHE A 31 -10.98 -1.25 10.91
N ASP A 32 -10.14 -2.24 11.24
CA ASP A 32 -10.26 -3.03 12.46
C ASP A 32 -10.18 -2.14 13.70
N THR A 33 -9.22 -1.21 13.73
CA THR A 33 -9.08 -0.21 14.81
C THR A 33 -10.35 0.66 14.96
N ALA A 34 -11.06 0.92 13.86
CA ALA A 34 -12.30 1.68 13.85
C ALA A 34 -13.56 0.81 14.11
N GLY A 35 -13.41 -0.50 14.32
CA GLY A 35 -14.53 -1.44 14.49
C GLY A 35 -15.35 -1.65 13.21
N LEU A 36 -14.76 -1.41 12.04
CA LEU A 36 -15.39 -1.52 10.73
C LEU A 36 -14.82 -2.70 9.93
N PRO A 37 -15.62 -3.42 9.14
CA PRO A 37 -15.11 -4.50 8.31
C PRO A 37 -14.35 -3.95 7.11
N PHE A 38 -13.17 -4.51 6.78
CA PHE A 38 -12.48 -4.29 5.51
C PHE A 38 -12.63 -5.49 4.56
N ARG A 39 -12.24 -5.34 3.28
CA ARG A 39 -12.23 -6.49 2.36
C ARG A 39 -11.05 -7.40 2.74
N ALA A 40 -11.22 -8.72 2.61
CA ALA A 40 -10.12 -9.64 2.90
C ALA A 40 -8.90 -9.32 2.01
N THR A 41 -7.73 -9.22 2.64
CA THR A 41 -6.42 -9.19 1.98
C THR A 41 -5.61 -10.34 2.55
N LYS A 42 -4.90 -11.06 1.67
CA LYS A 42 -4.00 -12.15 2.08
C LYS A 42 -2.55 -11.71 2.15
N ASP A 43 -2.27 -10.54 1.58
CA ASP A 43 -0.92 -10.04 1.36
C ASP A 43 -0.63 -8.96 2.42
N ILE A 44 0.58 -9.01 2.97
CA ILE A 44 1.13 -7.91 3.75
C ILE A 44 2.10 -7.15 2.85
N ASP A 45 1.64 -5.97 2.41
CA ASP A 45 2.44 -5.05 1.61
C ASP A 45 3.35 -4.26 2.56
N VAL A 46 4.66 -4.53 2.56
CA VAL A 46 5.63 -3.87 3.44
C VAL A 46 6.55 -2.97 2.62
N VAL A 47 6.57 -1.68 2.91
CA VAL A 47 7.63 -0.80 2.44
C VAL A 47 8.74 -0.83 3.47
N LEU A 48 9.95 -1.23 3.05
CA LEU A 48 11.12 -1.06 3.88
C LEU A 48 11.71 0.31 3.62
N CYS A 49 11.98 1.03 4.72
CA CYS A 49 12.66 2.31 4.64
C CYS A 49 14.17 2.01 4.68
N ILE A 50 14.77 1.80 3.51
CA ILE A 50 16.17 1.37 3.39
C ILE A 50 17.17 2.40 3.90
N GLU A 51 16.76 3.67 4.00
CA GLU A 51 17.55 4.73 4.62
C GLU A 51 17.87 4.44 6.11
N VAL A 52 17.25 3.40 6.72
CA VAL A 52 17.46 2.97 8.12
C VAL A 52 17.78 1.47 8.23
N ILE A 53 17.98 0.71 7.14
CA ILE A 53 18.33 -0.71 7.28
C ILE A 53 19.78 -0.83 7.74
N ASP A 54 19.94 -1.06 9.04
CA ASP A 54 21.19 -1.57 9.58
C ASP A 54 21.30 -3.09 9.33
N ALA A 55 22.52 -3.62 9.52
CA ALA A 55 22.76 -5.04 9.36
C ALA A 55 21.82 -5.88 10.25
N ALA A 56 21.52 -5.43 11.47
CA ALA A 56 20.71 -6.16 12.43
C ALA A 56 19.26 -6.33 11.96
N PHE A 57 18.66 -5.31 11.35
CA PHE A 57 17.33 -5.43 10.74
C PHE A 57 17.34 -6.41 9.57
N GLY A 58 18.38 -6.38 8.72
CA GLY A 58 18.55 -7.35 7.64
C GLY A 58 18.64 -8.80 8.15
N GLU A 59 19.40 -9.02 9.24
CA GLU A 59 19.46 -10.33 9.90
C GLU A 59 18.11 -10.76 10.46
N LYS A 60 17.40 -9.84 11.12
CA LYS A 60 16.09 -10.13 11.70
C LYS A 60 15.06 -10.47 10.63
N PHE A 61 15.11 -9.77 9.50
CA PHE A 61 14.25 -10.04 8.36
C PHE A 61 14.55 -11.40 7.71
N ARG A 62 15.83 -11.76 7.59
CA ARG A 62 16.25 -13.10 7.18
C ARG A 62 15.72 -14.18 8.12
N ASP A 63 15.82 -13.98 9.44
CA ASP A 63 15.30 -14.92 10.43
C ASP A 63 13.77 -15.09 10.30
N PHE A 64 13.06 -14.01 10.02
CA PHE A 64 11.61 -14.05 9.75
C PHE A 64 11.29 -14.89 8.50
N LEU A 65 12.01 -14.69 7.40
CA LEU A 65 11.81 -15.47 6.17
C LEU A 65 12.13 -16.96 6.37
N ASN A 66 13.21 -17.27 7.09
CA ASN A 66 13.60 -18.64 7.38
C ASN A 66 12.60 -19.33 8.31
N ALA A 67 12.13 -18.63 9.34
CA ALA A 67 11.15 -19.17 10.28
C ALA A 67 9.80 -19.47 9.61
N GLY A 68 9.39 -18.65 8.64
CA GLY A 68 8.19 -18.89 7.85
C GLY A 68 8.37 -19.92 6.72
N GLY A 69 9.60 -20.34 6.42
CA GLY A 69 9.89 -21.24 5.30
C GLY A 69 9.48 -20.67 3.95
N TYR A 70 9.69 -19.37 3.72
CA TYR A 70 9.30 -18.74 2.45
C TYR A 70 10.15 -19.27 1.29
N GLN A 71 9.54 -20.00 0.37
CA GLN A 71 10.27 -20.74 -0.67
C GLN A 71 10.53 -19.94 -1.95
N ALA A 72 9.71 -18.92 -2.25
CA ALA A 72 9.72 -18.26 -3.55
C ALA A 72 9.96 -16.76 -3.42
N ARG A 73 11.06 -16.29 -4.03
CA ARG A 73 11.41 -14.87 -4.19
C ARG A 73 11.21 -14.46 -5.64
N GLU A 74 10.30 -13.51 -5.86
CA GLU A 74 10.09 -12.89 -7.17
C GLU A 74 10.83 -11.55 -7.23
N GLN A 75 11.55 -11.29 -8.32
CA GLN A 75 12.20 -10.02 -8.62
C GLN A 75 11.70 -9.48 -9.97
N SER A 76 11.29 -8.22 -10.04
CA SER A 76 11.07 -7.56 -11.33
C SER A 76 12.38 -7.05 -11.93
N GLY A 77 12.56 -7.22 -13.24
CA GLY A 77 13.65 -6.57 -13.98
C GLY A 77 13.39 -5.08 -14.22
N GLY A 78 14.40 -4.23 -14.00
CA GLY A 78 14.31 -2.78 -14.21
C GLY A 78 15.36 -2.01 -13.41
N HIS A 79 15.20 -0.68 -13.34
CA HIS A 79 16.12 0.21 -12.63
C HIS A 79 16.00 0.12 -11.08
N ARG A 80 15.00 -0.61 -10.55
CA ARG A 80 14.73 -0.77 -9.10
C ARG A 80 14.14 -2.16 -8.82
N GLU A 81 14.47 -2.73 -7.68
CA GLU A 81 14.11 -4.11 -7.31
C GLU A 81 13.02 -4.08 -6.24
N PHE A 82 11.91 -4.75 -6.49
CA PHE A 82 11.01 -5.19 -5.42
C PHE A 82 11.15 -6.69 -5.23
N TYR A 83 10.83 -7.16 -4.03
CA TYR A 83 10.92 -8.56 -3.66
C TYR A 83 9.60 -9.06 -3.12
N ARG A 84 9.11 -10.16 -3.67
CA ARG A 84 7.94 -10.84 -3.13
C ARG A 84 8.33 -12.19 -2.56
N PHE A 85 8.00 -12.41 -1.31
CA PHE A 85 8.12 -13.68 -0.61
C PHE A 85 6.73 -14.25 -0.42
N HIS A 86 6.46 -15.45 -0.92
CA HIS A 86 5.13 -16.04 -0.86
C HIS A 86 5.18 -17.55 -0.60
N LYS A 87 4.02 -18.14 -0.25
CA LYS A 87 3.86 -19.56 0.12
C LYS A 87 4.83 -19.94 1.25
N PRO A 88 4.65 -19.38 2.46
CA PRO A 88 5.35 -19.90 3.63
C PRO A 88 4.98 -21.37 3.85
N ASP A 89 5.92 -22.15 4.38
CA ASP A 89 5.67 -23.52 4.84
C ASP A 89 4.78 -23.52 6.10
N ASP A 90 4.92 -22.49 6.95
CA ASP A 90 4.10 -22.29 8.13
C ASP A 90 2.88 -21.39 7.80
N PRO A 91 1.64 -21.90 7.85
CA PRO A 91 0.44 -21.12 7.56
C PRO A 91 0.11 -20.06 8.62
N GLU A 92 0.79 -20.05 9.78
CA GLU A 92 0.70 -18.96 10.75
C GLU A 92 1.44 -17.70 10.29
N PHE A 93 2.31 -17.80 9.28
CA PHE A 93 3.00 -16.64 8.70
C PHE A 93 2.16 -15.97 7.60
N PRO A 94 2.41 -14.68 7.32
CA PRO A 94 1.76 -13.99 6.20
C PRO A 94 1.94 -14.75 4.89
N PHE A 95 0.85 -14.99 4.17
CA PHE A 95 0.90 -15.75 2.91
C PHE A 95 1.84 -15.13 1.89
N MET A 96 1.91 -13.80 1.89
CA MET A 96 2.78 -13.00 1.03
C MET A 96 3.33 -11.80 1.80
N VAL A 97 4.63 -11.56 1.65
CA VAL A 97 5.31 -10.34 2.09
C VAL A 97 5.97 -9.71 0.87
N GLU A 98 5.56 -8.49 0.57
CA GLU A 98 6.16 -7.68 -0.49
C GLU A 98 7.10 -6.65 0.11
N LEU A 99 8.28 -6.47 -0.48
CA LEU A 99 9.27 -5.48 -0.11
C LEU A 99 9.52 -4.53 -1.26
N PHE A 100 9.48 -3.24 -0.92
CA PHE A 100 9.83 -2.18 -1.85
C PHE A 100 11.10 -1.47 -1.38
N SER A 101 12.02 -1.28 -2.33
CA SER A 101 13.32 -0.67 -2.12
C SER A 101 13.52 0.53 -3.05
N LYS A 102 13.93 1.66 -2.49
CA LYS A 102 14.41 2.82 -3.26
C LYS A 102 15.85 2.63 -3.75
N GLU A 103 16.68 1.99 -2.92
CA GLU A 103 18.08 1.63 -3.21
C GLU A 103 18.26 0.11 -3.11
N PRO A 104 18.07 -0.64 -4.22
CA PRO A 104 18.09 -2.09 -4.21
C PRO A 104 19.42 -2.69 -3.72
N ASP A 105 20.52 -2.00 -4.00
CA ASP A 105 21.88 -2.45 -3.68
C ASP A 105 22.19 -2.45 -2.17
N GLY A 106 21.36 -1.80 -1.34
CA GLY A 106 21.54 -1.74 0.11
C GLY A 106 21.04 -2.98 0.87
N LEU A 107 20.26 -3.85 0.23
CA LEU A 107 19.68 -5.03 0.88
C LEU A 107 20.56 -6.27 0.66
N SER A 108 21.42 -6.58 1.63
CA SER A 108 22.19 -7.83 1.61
C SER A 108 21.28 -9.02 1.97
N LEU A 109 20.95 -9.81 0.96
CA LEU A 109 20.11 -11.01 1.11
C LEU A 109 21.00 -12.28 1.18
N PRO A 110 20.52 -13.36 1.82
CA PRO A 110 21.32 -14.58 2.01
C PRO A 110 21.79 -15.17 0.67
N ALA A 111 23.05 -15.61 0.62
CA ALA A 111 23.69 -16.10 -0.60
C ALA A 111 23.06 -17.40 -1.16
N ASP A 112 22.35 -18.15 -0.33
CA ASP A 112 21.62 -19.39 -0.64
C ASP A 112 20.18 -19.14 -1.11
N THR A 113 19.75 -17.88 -1.23
CA THR A 113 18.39 -17.54 -1.66
C THR A 113 18.23 -17.70 -3.17
N CYS A 114 17.31 -18.57 -3.61
CA CYS A 114 16.93 -18.67 -5.03
C CYS A 114 16.11 -17.44 -5.46
N ILE A 115 16.62 -16.64 -6.40
CA ILE A 115 15.91 -15.49 -6.97
C ILE A 115 15.28 -15.91 -8.30
N ILE A 116 13.96 -15.79 -8.41
CA ILE A 116 13.22 -16.01 -9.64
C ILE A 116 12.82 -14.65 -10.20
N ARG A 117 13.22 -14.33 -11.44
CA ARG A 117 12.76 -13.12 -12.12
C ARG A 117 11.38 -13.35 -12.72
N LEU A 118 10.44 -12.45 -12.46
CA LEU A 118 9.09 -12.53 -12.99
C LEU A 118 8.59 -11.22 -13.57
N ASP A 119 7.63 -11.38 -14.48
CA ASP A 119 6.80 -10.32 -15.00
C ASP A 119 5.84 -9.83 -13.90
N ALA A 120 6.06 -8.62 -13.41
CA ALA A 120 5.26 -7.99 -12.37
C ALA A 120 3.80 -7.77 -12.80
N GLU A 121 2.85 -7.95 -11.87
CA GLU A 121 1.45 -7.56 -12.08
C GLU A 121 1.32 -6.04 -12.20
N ALA A 122 0.31 -5.56 -12.94
CA ALA A 122 0.14 -4.14 -13.21
C ALA A 122 0.01 -3.29 -11.94
N ASP A 123 -0.67 -3.81 -10.92
CA ASP A 123 -0.88 -3.13 -9.64
C ASP A 123 0.43 -2.89 -8.86
N ILE A 124 1.31 -3.88 -8.84
CA ILE A 124 2.63 -3.80 -8.21
C ILE A 124 3.52 -2.80 -8.95
N VAL A 125 3.45 -2.80 -10.29
CA VAL A 125 4.18 -1.83 -11.10
C VAL A 125 3.71 -0.41 -10.80
N SER A 126 2.40 -0.21 -10.60
CA SER A 126 1.85 1.08 -10.20
C SER A 126 2.32 1.51 -8.81
N LEU A 127 2.21 0.61 -7.83
CA LEU A 127 2.61 0.89 -6.45
C LEU A 127 4.11 1.16 -6.33
N SER A 128 4.94 0.39 -7.03
CA SER A 128 6.37 0.66 -7.09
C SER A 128 6.61 2.06 -7.67
N ALA A 129 6.05 2.40 -8.84
CA ALA A 129 6.18 3.72 -9.45
C ALA A 129 5.80 4.88 -8.50
N ILE A 130 4.78 4.70 -7.66
CA ILE A 130 4.41 5.66 -6.61
C ILE A 130 5.50 5.78 -5.55
N LEU A 131 5.97 4.67 -4.99
CA LEU A 131 7.04 4.66 -3.99
C LEU A 131 8.38 5.16 -4.53
N LEU A 132 8.56 5.11 -5.85
CA LEU A 132 9.74 5.61 -6.53
C LEU A 132 9.77 7.13 -6.66
N ASP A 133 8.59 7.75 -6.57
CA ASP A 133 8.42 9.19 -6.62
C ASP A 133 8.88 9.79 -5.26
N PRO A 134 9.86 10.71 -5.27
CA PRO A 134 10.41 11.25 -4.03
C PRO A 134 9.36 12.01 -3.21
N VAL A 135 8.35 12.59 -3.86
CA VAL A 135 7.29 13.35 -3.21
C VAL A 135 6.33 12.42 -2.46
N TYR A 136 5.97 11.29 -3.09
CA TYR A 136 5.16 10.26 -2.43
C TYR A 136 5.92 9.53 -1.32
N PHE A 137 7.23 9.31 -1.50
CA PHE A 137 8.06 8.74 -0.46
C PHE A 137 8.17 9.65 0.76
N GLU A 138 8.39 10.96 0.56
CA GLU A 138 8.40 11.94 1.66
C GLU A 138 7.05 11.98 2.39
N ALA A 139 5.93 11.97 1.64
CA ALA A 139 4.60 11.90 2.22
C ALA A 139 4.40 10.63 3.07
N LEU A 140 4.89 9.49 2.61
CA LEU A 140 4.86 8.23 3.37
C LEU A 140 5.67 8.36 4.67
N GLN A 141 6.87 8.94 4.63
CA GLN A 141 7.69 9.11 5.82
C GLN A 141 6.99 9.93 6.91
N ASN A 142 6.25 10.96 6.50
CA ASN A 142 5.59 11.90 7.41
C ASN A 142 4.22 11.41 7.95
N ALA A 143 3.66 10.34 7.37
CA ALA A 143 2.34 9.82 7.73
C ALA A 143 2.36 8.39 8.30
N LYS A 144 3.52 8.01 8.88
CA LYS A 144 3.64 6.75 9.64
C LYS A 144 2.91 6.85 10.97
N ARG A 145 2.30 5.74 11.36
CA ARG A 145 1.58 5.59 12.62
C ARG A 145 1.80 4.21 13.19
N LEU A 146 1.97 4.10 14.51
CA LEU A 146 1.90 2.82 15.21
C LEU A 146 0.42 2.44 15.44
N ALA A 147 0.02 1.27 14.96
CA ALA A 147 -1.31 0.70 15.19
C ALA A 147 -1.19 -0.81 15.39
N ASN A 148 -1.88 -1.37 16.38
CA ASN A 148 -1.82 -2.80 16.72
C ASN A 148 -0.38 -3.35 16.85
N GLY A 149 0.56 -2.52 17.30
CA GLY A 149 1.97 -2.86 17.49
C GLY A 149 2.84 -2.91 16.23
N VAL A 150 2.31 -2.49 15.08
CA VAL A 150 3.05 -2.37 13.82
C VAL A 150 2.99 -0.95 13.26
N THR A 151 4.03 -0.56 12.52
CA THR A 151 4.06 0.74 11.83
C THR A 151 3.31 0.64 10.50
N ILE A 152 2.29 1.46 10.33
CA ILE A 152 1.44 1.53 9.14
C ILE A 152 1.44 2.94 8.54
N LEU A 153 1.12 3.05 7.25
CA LEU A 153 0.74 4.32 6.64
C LEU A 153 -0.71 4.65 6.99
N ASP A 154 -0.98 5.87 7.45
CA ASP A 154 -2.33 6.25 7.84
C ASP A 154 -3.27 6.53 6.63
N GLN A 155 -4.57 6.67 6.92
CA GLN A 155 -5.59 6.92 5.91
C GLN A 155 -5.38 8.24 5.13
N SER A 156 -4.71 9.23 5.72
CA SER A 156 -4.55 10.56 5.13
C SER A 156 -3.64 10.52 3.90
N ILE A 157 -2.64 9.65 3.90
CA ILE A 157 -1.73 9.44 2.76
C ILE A 157 -2.06 8.17 1.97
N LEU A 158 -2.66 7.13 2.57
CA LEU A 158 -3.17 5.98 1.81
C LEU A 158 -4.18 6.39 0.74
N ILE A 159 -5.04 7.39 1.00
CA ILE A 159 -6.02 7.88 0.01
C ILE A 159 -5.32 8.41 -1.26
N PRO A 160 -4.36 9.37 -1.19
CA PRO A 160 -3.55 9.78 -2.34
C PRO A 160 -2.84 8.63 -3.06
N PHE A 161 -2.27 7.67 -2.32
CA PHE A 161 -1.64 6.48 -2.92
C PHE A 161 -2.65 5.68 -3.76
N LYS A 162 -3.85 5.45 -3.26
CA LYS A 162 -4.92 4.74 -3.98
C LYS A 162 -5.46 5.54 -5.16
N ALA A 163 -5.59 6.86 -5.02
CA ALA A 163 -5.99 7.76 -6.10
C ALA A 163 -4.98 7.72 -7.27
N ARG A 164 -3.68 7.80 -6.96
CA ARG A 164 -2.62 7.71 -7.96
C ARG A 164 -2.56 6.34 -8.64
N ALA A 165 -2.72 5.26 -7.89
CA ALA A 165 -2.77 3.90 -8.46
C ALA A 165 -3.97 3.73 -9.41
N PHE A 166 -5.14 4.30 -9.07
CA PHE A 166 -6.29 4.34 -9.97
C PHE A 166 -5.97 5.07 -11.28
N LEU A 167 -5.35 6.25 -11.21
CA LEU A 167 -5.01 7.05 -12.39
C LEU A 167 -4.00 6.32 -13.29
N ASP A 168 -2.93 5.78 -12.70
CA ASP A 168 -1.89 5.06 -13.43
C ASP A 168 -2.43 3.80 -14.12
N LEU A 169 -3.19 2.96 -13.40
CA LEU A 169 -3.79 1.77 -13.99
C LEU A 169 -4.84 2.11 -15.06
N THR A 170 -5.62 3.18 -14.86
CA THR A 170 -6.58 3.67 -15.86
C THR A 170 -5.86 4.08 -17.13
N LYS A 171 -4.82 4.91 -17.01
CA LYS A 171 -4.01 5.35 -18.15
C LYS A 171 -3.37 4.16 -18.87
N ARG A 172 -2.75 3.23 -18.16
CA ARG A 172 -2.13 2.03 -18.77
C ARG A 172 -3.12 1.17 -19.52
N ARG A 173 -4.32 0.97 -18.95
CA ARG A 173 -5.41 0.26 -19.65
C ARG A 173 -5.78 0.97 -20.94
N ASP A 174 -5.94 2.29 -20.89
CA ASP A 174 -6.36 3.11 -22.04
C ASP A 174 -5.25 3.17 -23.12
N ASP A 175 -3.98 3.07 -22.71
CA ASP A 175 -2.81 2.91 -23.57
C ASP A 175 -2.64 1.47 -24.12
N GLY A 176 -3.55 0.54 -23.76
CA GLY A 176 -3.60 -0.81 -24.32
C GLY A 176 -2.85 -1.90 -23.53
N ASP A 177 -2.48 -1.64 -22.26
CA ASP A 177 -1.84 -2.65 -21.40
C ASP A 177 -2.83 -3.78 -21.02
N GLY A 178 -2.70 -4.92 -21.70
CA GLY A 178 -3.52 -6.11 -21.47
C GLY A 178 -3.33 -6.79 -20.10
N LYS A 179 -2.35 -6.37 -19.29
CA LYS A 179 -2.16 -6.87 -17.92
C LYS A 179 -3.08 -6.17 -16.91
N VAL A 180 -3.62 -5.00 -17.24
CA VAL A 180 -4.48 -4.25 -16.33
C VAL A 180 -5.88 -4.85 -16.29
N LYS A 181 -6.28 -5.37 -15.13
CA LYS A 181 -7.65 -5.88 -14.92
C LYS A 181 -8.54 -4.76 -14.42
N GLY A 182 -9.75 -4.66 -14.96
CA GLY A 182 -10.73 -3.65 -14.49
C GLY A 182 -11.08 -3.77 -13.00
N GLY A 183 -10.92 -4.96 -12.39
CA GLY A 183 -11.05 -5.17 -10.96
C GLY A 183 -10.00 -4.42 -10.12
N ASP A 184 -8.77 -4.30 -10.63
CA ASP A 184 -7.67 -3.61 -9.94
C ASP A 184 -7.85 -2.09 -9.94
N ILE A 185 -8.42 -1.53 -11.00
CA ILE A 185 -8.81 -0.12 -11.03
C ILE A 185 -9.97 0.12 -10.03
N LYS A 186 -11.01 -0.73 -10.08
CA LYS A 186 -12.19 -0.59 -9.22
C LYS A 186 -11.86 -0.72 -7.73
N LYS A 187 -10.94 -1.61 -7.33
CA LYS A 187 -10.60 -1.79 -5.92
C LYS A 187 -9.95 -0.55 -5.32
N HIS A 188 -9.04 0.12 -6.04
CA HIS A 188 -8.41 1.35 -5.53
C HIS A 188 -9.39 2.51 -5.43
N ARG A 189 -10.23 2.69 -6.46
CA ARG A 189 -11.34 3.65 -6.39
C ARG A 189 -12.18 3.42 -5.15
N ASN A 190 -12.62 2.18 -4.93
CA ASN A 190 -13.48 1.85 -3.80
C ASN A 190 -12.74 2.07 -2.47
N ASP A 191 -11.46 1.70 -2.38
CA ASP A 191 -10.66 1.88 -1.18
C ASP A 191 -10.51 3.37 -0.79
N VAL A 192 -10.41 4.31 -1.76
CA VAL A 192 -10.43 5.77 -1.49
C VAL A 192 -11.67 6.21 -0.72
N PHE A 193 -12.86 5.86 -1.21
CA PHE A 193 -14.13 6.25 -0.58
C PHE A 193 -14.40 5.52 0.74
N ARG A 194 -13.85 4.32 0.90
CA ARG A 194 -13.91 3.62 2.18
C ARG A 194 -13.02 4.32 3.20
N LEU A 195 -11.75 4.57 2.87
CA LEU A 195 -10.80 5.23 3.75
C LEU A 195 -11.23 6.65 4.14
N SER A 196 -11.96 7.37 3.28
CA SER A 196 -12.44 8.71 3.61
C SER A 196 -13.37 8.74 4.83
N GLN A 197 -14.08 7.65 5.13
CA GLN A 197 -14.89 7.54 6.35
C GLN A 197 -14.06 7.54 7.64
N LEU A 198 -12.78 7.20 7.54
CA LEU A 198 -11.85 7.19 8.68
C LEU A 198 -11.19 8.56 8.90
N LEU A 199 -11.40 9.51 8.00
CA LEU A 199 -10.94 10.89 8.19
C LEU A 199 -11.90 11.62 9.17
N PRO A 200 -11.38 12.52 10.03
CA PRO A 200 -12.22 13.44 10.78
C PRO A 200 -13.13 14.27 9.87
N GLY A 201 -14.34 14.63 10.33
CA GLY A 201 -15.28 15.40 9.51
C GLY A 201 -14.79 16.82 9.14
N ASP A 202 -13.84 17.34 9.89
CA ASP A 202 -13.14 18.61 9.68
C ASP A 202 -11.70 18.42 9.20
N ALA A 203 -11.35 17.24 8.68
CA ALA A 203 -10.01 16.91 8.23
C ALA A 203 -9.45 17.98 7.28
N VAL A 204 -8.20 18.36 7.52
CA VAL A 204 -7.37 19.16 6.62
C VAL A 204 -6.05 18.43 6.47
N VAL A 205 -5.88 17.73 5.35
CA VAL A 205 -4.70 16.92 5.07
C VAL A 205 -3.69 17.78 4.32
N GLN A 206 -2.52 18.00 4.94
CA GLN A 206 -1.42 18.70 4.30
C GLN A 206 -0.71 17.75 3.34
N VAL A 207 -0.86 18.03 2.05
CA VAL A 207 -0.15 17.32 0.97
C VAL A 207 0.54 18.33 0.07
N SER A 208 1.64 17.89 -0.55
CA SER A 208 2.33 18.64 -1.59
C SER A 208 1.45 18.81 -2.84
N ASP A 209 1.82 19.78 -3.68
CA ASP A 209 1.06 20.07 -4.91
C ASP A 209 0.92 18.87 -5.87
N PRO A 210 1.93 17.98 -6.04
CA PRO A 210 1.76 16.77 -6.85
C PRO A 210 0.68 15.81 -6.33
N LEU A 211 0.67 15.51 -5.03
CA LEU A 211 -0.37 14.66 -4.42
C LEU A 211 -1.74 15.34 -4.52
N ARG A 212 -1.80 16.66 -4.33
CA ARG A 212 -3.02 17.44 -4.48
C ARG A 212 -3.57 17.38 -5.90
N GLU A 213 -2.70 17.47 -6.90
CA GLU A 213 -3.08 17.36 -8.31
C GLU A 213 -3.59 15.96 -8.66
N ASP A 214 -2.95 14.90 -8.17
CA ASP A 214 -3.45 13.53 -8.34
C ASP A 214 -4.83 13.34 -7.72
N MET A 215 -5.06 13.90 -6.52
CA MET A 215 -6.40 13.91 -5.92
C MET A 215 -7.41 14.67 -6.77
N ARG A 216 -7.03 15.81 -7.37
CA ARG A 216 -7.88 16.60 -8.28
C ARG A 216 -8.30 15.76 -9.49
N GLN A 217 -7.33 15.14 -10.14
CA GLN A 217 -7.55 14.32 -11.33
C GLN A 217 -8.42 13.10 -11.02
N PHE A 218 -8.15 12.43 -9.89
CA PHE A 218 -8.95 11.31 -9.43
C PHE A 218 -10.41 11.72 -9.24
N LEU A 219 -10.67 12.79 -8.48
CA LEU A 219 -12.05 13.21 -8.18
C LEU A 219 -12.81 13.62 -9.44
N ARG A 220 -12.17 14.34 -10.37
CA ARG A 220 -12.77 14.65 -11.69
C ARG A 220 -13.12 13.39 -12.47
N ALA A 221 -12.22 12.41 -12.52
CA ALA A 221 -12.47 11.15 -13.22
C ALA A 221 -13.65 10.38 -12.61
N ILE A 222 -13.83 10.42 -11.28
CA ILE A 222 -14.98 9.77 -10.62
C ILE A 222 -16.30 10.49 -10.93
N GLU A 223 -16.30 11.82 -10.96
CA GLU A 223 -17.47 12.61 -11.34
C GLU A 223 -17.91 12.32 -12.78
N GLU A 224 -16.94 12.28 -13.70
CA GLU A 224 -17.19 11.93 -15.10
C GLU A 224 -17.68 10.48 -15.26
N GLU A 225 -17.18 9.54 -14.46
CA GLU A 225 -17.65 8.15 -14.48
C GLU A 225 -19.12 8.04 -14.07
N GLY A 226 -19.54 8.75 -13.01
CA GLY A 226 -20.92 8.85 -12.53
C GLY A 226 -21.57 7.53 -12.06
N LYS A 227 -20.82 6.43 -11.97
CA LYS A 227 -21.35 5.06 -11.75
C LYS A 227 -21.09 4.50 -10.35
N LEU A 228 -20.35 5.21 -9.51
CA LEU A 228 -20.03 4.73 -8.17
C LEU A 228 -21.22 4.98 -7.22
N ASN A 229 -21.67 3.94 -6.53
CA ASN A 229 -22.63 4.05 -5.45
C ASN A 229 -21.93 3.75 -4.11
N PRO A 230 -21.61 4.76 -3.28
CA PRO A 230 -20.89 4.54 -2.02
C PRO A 230 -21.64 3.66 -1.01
N LYS A 231 -22.99 3.55 -1.11
CA LYS A 231 -23.77 2.64 -0.26
C LYS A 231 -23.36 1.18 -0.44
N ASP A 232 -22.98 0.78 -1.65
CA ASP A 232 -22.49 -0.58 -1.95
C ASP A 232 -21.14 -0.84 -1.27
N LEU A 233 -20.44 0.22 -0.87
CA LEU A 233 -19.17 0.18 -0.13
C LEU A 233 -19.36 0.31 1.38
N LYS A 234 -20.61 0.36 1.86
CA LYS A 234 -20.97 0.68 3.25
C LYS A 234 -20.48 2.07 3.69
N VAL A 235 -20.45 3.02 2.75
CA VAL A 235 -20.21 4.45 3.04
C VAL A 235 -21.56 5.11 3.30
N SER A 236 -21.65 5.87 4.39
CA SER A 236 -22.88 6.58 4.77
C SER A 236 -23.18 7.77 3.87
N MET A 237 -22.14 8.45 3.39
CA MET A 237 -22.22 9.58 2.47
C MET A 237 -22.69 9.16 1.08
N THR A 238 -23.42 10.05 0.41
CA THR A 238 -23.62 10.00 -1.04
C THR A 238 -22.30 10.23 -1.79
N LEU A 239 -22.27 9.95 -3.10
CA LEU A 239 -21.08 10.17 -3.90
C LEU A 239 -20.69 11.65 -3.90
N GLU A 240 -21.67 12.53 -4.07
CA GLU A 240 -21.49 13.98 -4.08
C GLU A 240 -20.93 14.49 -2.75
N GLU A 241 -21.52 14.08 -1.61
CA GLU A 241 -21.03 14.44 -0.28
C GLU A 241 -19.59 13.96 -0.05
N ALA A 242 -19.27 12.73 -0.45
CA ALA A 242 -17.93 12.17 -0.29
C ALA A 242 -16.89 12.90 -1.15
N ILE A 243 -17.26 13.30 -2.37
CA ILE A 243 -16.39 14.10 -3.25
C ILE A 243 -16.18 15.49 -2.67
N ILE A 244 -17.23 16.19 -2.24
CA ILE A 244 -17.13 17.50 -1.58
C ILE A 244 -16.25 17.41 -0.33
N PHE A 245 -16.42 16.35 0.46
CA PHE A 245 -15.62 16.11 1.65
C PHE A 245 -14.14 15.93 1.30
N LEU A 246 -13.80 15.08 0.32
CA LEU A 246 -12.42 14.87 -0.13
C LEU A 246 -11.81 16.13 -0.76
N ARG A 247 -12.59 16.89 -1.54
CA ARG A 247 -12.19 18.20 -2.08
C ARG A 247 -11.76 19.14 -0.96
N LYS A 248 -12.61 19.30 0.06
CA LYS A 248 -12.29 20.12 1.23
C LYS A 248 -11.08 19.59 2.00
N ALA A 249 -11.02 18.29 2.25
CA ALA A 249 -9.97 17.67 3.06
C ALA A 249 -8.58 17.83 2.45
N TYR A 250 -8.46 17.72 1.13
CA TYR A 250 -7.18 17.81 0.42
C TYR A 250 -6.92 19.19 -0.23
N GLY A 251 -7.80 20.18 -0.01
CA GLY A 251 -7.66 21.52 -0.57
C GLY A 251 -7.74 21.55 -2.10
N VAL A 252 -8.62 20.74 -2.66
CA VAL A 252 -8.82 20.57 -4.11
C VAL A 252 -10.14 21.18 -4.54
N GLU A 253 -10.09 22.16 -5.44
CA GLU A 253 -11.26 22.77 -6.09
C GLU A 253 -11.79 21.94 -7.26
#